data_AF-A0AAD7ICT2-F1
#
_entry.id   AF-A0AAD7ICT2-F1
#
_cell.length_a   1.000
_cell.length_b   1.000
_cell.length_c   1.000
_cell.angle_alpha   90.00
_cell.angle_beta   90.00
_cell.angle_gamma   90.00
#
_symmetry.space_group_name_H-M   'P 1'
#
loop_
_entity.id
_entity.type
_entity.pdbx_description
1 polymer ?
#
loop_
_entity_poly.entity_id
_entity_poly.type
_entity_poly.pdbx_seq_one_letter_code
_entity_poly.pdbx_strand_id
1 'polypeptide(L)'
;MARTLSVLLILCLAWFTIAAPLQRRQVGNLQCNINRLKIVTSLASTNTAVGKIDTTDPATASAVTAAQAGLTCAGAGIKTIAQSLFTGQAAPASARDQVQAGLLAAQTALAGITDPPATAAVTAAQNQLTTTIADGAAVVADCK
;
A
#
# COMPACT_ATOMS: atom_id res chain seq x y z
N MET A 1 -56.90 51.10 -36.90
CA MET A 1 -56.23 50.25 -35.89
C MET A 1 -54.91 49.80 -36.49
N ALA A 2 -53.80 50.38 -36.03
CA ALA A 2 -52.48 50.26 -36.65
C ALA A 2 -51.75 48.99 -36.18
N ARG A 3 -51.07 48.36 -37.15
CA ARG A 3 -50.21 47.18 -37.07
C ARG A 3 -48.91 47.48 -36.33
N THR A 4 -48.37 46.51 -35.60
CA THR A 4 -46.92 46.23 -35.58
C THR A 4 -46.65 44.75 -35.28
N LEU A 5 -45.86 44.15 -36.16
CA LEU A 5 -45.34 42.79 -36.13
C LEU A 5 -43.94 42.89 -35.50
N SER A 6 -43.70 42.27 -34.34
CA SER A 6 -42.37 42.29 -33.70
C SER A 6 -41.71 40.91 -33.80
N VAL A 7 -40.71 40.85 -34.67
CA VAL A 7 -39.69 39.81 -34.79
C VAL A 7 -38.69 39.99 -33.64
N LEU A 8 -38.45 38.96 -32.83
CA LEU A 8 -37.31 38.88 -31.88
C LEU A 8 -36.76 37.45 -31.94
N LEU A 9 -35.75 37.22 -32.79
CA LEU A 9 -34.31 37.18 -32.46
C LEU A 9 -33.94 35.98 -31.56
N ILE A 10 -33.57 34.89 -32.22
CA ILE A 10 -32.97 33.67 -31.66
C ILE A 10 -31.54 34.01 -31.20
N LEU A 11 -31.29 33.91 -29.89
CA LEU A 11 -29.95 34.01 -29.31
C LEU A 11 -29.45 32.60 -28.95
N CYS A 12 -28.59 32.05 -29.80
CA CYS A 12 -27.86 30.80 -29.55
C CYS A 12 -26.94 30.97 -28.34
N LEU A 13 -27.33 30.43 -27.18
CA LEU A 13 -26.46 30.28 -26.02
C LEU A 13 -25.43 29.17 -26.31
N ALA A 14 -24.22 29.58 -26.68
CA ALA A 14 -23.06 28.70 -26.71
C ALA A 14 -22.77 28.23 -25.27
N TRP A 15 -23.00 26.95 -25.02
CA TRP A 15 -22.57 26.31 -23.79
C TRP A 15 -21.04 26.31 -23.80
N PHE A 16 -20.44 27.18 -22.99
CA PHE A 16 -19.04 27.06 -22.64
C PHE A 16 -18.87 25.72 -21.92
N THR A 17 -18.42 24.69 -22.63
CA THR A 17 -17.84 23.51 -21.99
C THR A 17 -16.62 24.01 -21.23
N ILE A 18 -16.78 24.26 -19.92
CA ILE A 18 -15.66 24.40 -19.01
C ILE A 18 -14.97 23.05 -19.06
N ALA A 19 -13.91 22.95 -19.87
CA ALA A 19 -12.97 21.87 -19.76
C ALA A 19 -12.44 21.95 -18.33
N ALA A 20 -12.93 21.09 -17.45
CA ALA A 20 -12.38 20.94 -16.12
C ALA A 20 -10.86 20.79 -16.29
N PRO A 21 -10.05 21.50 -15.48
CA PRO A 21 -8.61 21.42 -15.61
C PRO A 21 -8.24 19.94 -15.60
N LEU A 22 -7.40 19.54 -16.57
CA LEU A 22 -6.71 18.25 -16.55
C LEU A 22 -5.77 18.28 -15.35
N GLN A 23 -6.33 18.16 -14.15
CA GLN A 23 -5.61 17.80 -12.95
C GLN A 23 -4.90 16.51 -13.35
N ARG A 24 -3.56 16.55 -13.46
CA ARG A 24 -2.78 15.40 -13.91
C ARG A 24 -3.36 14.18 -13.25
N ARG A 25 -3.61 13.13 -14.03
CA ARG A 25 -3.87 11.77 -13.53
C ARG A 25 -2.60 11.27 -12.83
N GLN A 26 -2.15 11.94 -11.76
CA GLN A 26 -1.31 11.36 -10.74
C GLN A 26 -2.25 10.52 -9.89
N VAL A 27 -2.68 9.41 -10.46
CA VAL A 27 -3.42 8.42 -9.69
C VAL A 27 -2.41 7.82 -8.71
N GLY A 28 -2.49 8.28 -7.46
CA GLY A 28 -1.43 8.13 -6.46
C GLY A 28 -0.32 9.16 -6.65
N ASN A 29 0.05 9.84 -5.57
CA ASN A 29 1.25 10.69 -5.52
C ASN A 29 2.46 9.89 -6.09
N LEU A 30 3.34 10.52 -6.88
CA LEU A 30 4.58 9.89 -7.35
C LEU A 30 5.33 9.21 -6.19
N GLN A 31 5.32 9.87 -5.02
CA GLN A 31 5.89 9.32 -3.79
C GLN A 31 5.20 8.03 -3.33
N CYS A 32 3.87 7.94 -3.41
CA CYS A 32 3.14 6.71 -3.12
C CYS A 32 3.57 5.57 -4.05
N ASN A 33 3.74 5.83 -5.35
CA ASN A 33 4.18 4.80 -6.29
C ASN A 33 5.61 4.33 -6.01
N ILE A 34 6.51 5.24 -5.62
CA ILE A 34 7.86 4.89 -5.16
C ILE A 34 7.81 4.04 -3.89
N ASN A 35 7.05 4.46 -2.88
CA ASN A 35 6.93 3.74 -1.61
C ASN A 35 6.34 2.34 -1.80
N ARG A 36 5.33 2.21 -2.67
CA ARG A 36 4.73 0.92 -3.04
C ARG A 36 5.72 -0.02 -3.72
N LEU A 37 6.57 0.49 -4.61
CA LEU A 37 7.61 -0.34 -5.21
C LEU A 37 8.64 -0.76 -4.16
N LYS A 38 9.07 0.18 -3.32
CA LYS A 38 10.06 -0.08 -2.26
C LYS A 38 9.59 -1.16 -1.29
N ILE A 39 8.36 -1.05 -0.78
CA ILE A 39 7.83 -2.03 0.15
C ILE A 39 7.65 -3.43 -0.49
N VAL A 40 7.31 -3.52 -1.78
CA VAL A 40 7.23 -4.83 -2.45
C VAL A 40 8.60 -5.53 -2.44
N THR A 41 9.66 -4.78 -2.74
CA THR A 41 11.03 -5.29 -2.67
C THR A 41 11.42 -5.66 -1.24
N SER A 42 11.10 -4.82 -0.25
CA SER A 42 11.41 -5.07 1.17
C SER A 42 10.62 -6.25 1.75
N LEU A 43 9.36 -6.45 1.36
CA LEU A 43 8.55 -7.63 1.70
C LEU A 43 9.17 -8.92 1.13
N ALA A 44 9.65 -8.89 -0.12
CA ALA A 44 10.32 -10.04 -0.73
C ALA A 44 11.65 -10.35 -0.02
N SER A 45 12.46 -9.33 0.27
CA SER A 45 13.70 -9.48 1.03
C SER A 45 13.44 -10.03 2.43
N THR A 46 12.40 -9.54 3.12
CA THR A 46 12.04 -10.01 4.47
C THR A 46 11.57 -11.46 4.43
N ASN A 47 10.70 -11.84 3.49
CA ASN A 47 10.29 -13.24 3.33
C ASN A 47 11.48 -14.17 3.09
N THR A 48 12.45 -13.72 2.28
CA THR A 48 13.69 -14.45 2.03
C THR A 48 14.52 -14.59 3.30
N ALA A 49 14.65 -13.53 4.10
CA ALA A 49 15.38 -13.58 5.36
C ALA A 49 14.69 -14.48 6.40
N VAL A 50 13.36 -14.39 6.52
CA VAL A 50 12.54 -15.26 7.37
C VAL A 50 12.65 -16.73 6.96
N GLY A 51 12.67 -17.02 5.65
CA GLY A 51 12.83 -18.38 5.13
C GLY A 51 14.21 -19.00 5.36
N LYS A 52 15.20 -18.23 5.83
CA LYS A 52 16.53 -18.74 6.21
C LYS A 52 16.64 -19.12 7.69
N ILE A 53 15.60 -18.85 8.48
CA ILE A 53 15.56 -19.24 9.89
C ILE A 53 15.42 -20.76 9.96
N ASP A 54 16.23 -21.40 10.80
CA ASP A 54 16.13 -22.84 11.09
C ASP A 54 14.80 -23.12 11.79
N THR A 55 14.02 -24.04 11.23
CA THR A 55 12.70 -24.44 11.72
C THR A 55 12.69 -25.85 12.33
N THR A 56 13.85 -26.37 12.72
CA THR A 56 13.96 -27.65 13.44
C THR A 56 13.19 -27.62 14.77
N ASP A 57 13.21 -26.49 15.47
CA ASP A 57 12.39 -26.26 16.65
C ASP A 57 10.92 -25.93 16.27
N PRO A 58 9.91 -26.66 16.79
CA PRO A 58 8.51 -26.43 16.45
C PRO A 58 7.97 -25.03 16.81
N ALA A 59 8.46 -24.41 17.89
CA ALA A 59 8.03 -23.07 18.28
C ALA A 59 8.56 -22.03 17.27
N THR A 60 9.81 -22.17 16.85
CA THR A 60 10.44 -21.37 15.81
C THR A 60 9.76 -21.56 14.46
N ALA A 61 9.45 -22.80 14.06
CA ALA A 61 8.69 -23.09 12.85
C ALA A 61 7.32 -22.40 12.83
N SER A 62 6.63 -22.41 13.97
CA SER A 62 5.33 -21.75 14.15
C SER A 62 5.46 -20.22 14.03
N ALA A 63 6.49 -19.65 14.65
CA ALA A 63 6.78 -18.22 14.55
C ALA A 63 7.14 -17.79 13.12
N VAL A 64 7.95 -18.57 12.40
CA VAL A 64 8.28 -18.33 10.98
C VAL A 64 7.02 -18.34 10.12
N THR A 65 6.14 -19.33 10.31
CA THR A 65 4.87 -19.42 9.58
C THR A 65 3.97 -18.22 9.87
N ALA A 66 3.83 -17.83 11.13
CA ALA A 66 3.06 -16.64 11.52
C ALA A 66 3.65 -15.35 10.93
N ALA A 67 4.98 -15.23 10.89
CA ALA A 67 5.65 -14.09 10.29
C ALA A 67 5.37 -14.00 8.77
N GLN A 68 5.48 -15.11 8.04
CA GLN A 68 5.17 -15.17 6.61
C GLN A 68 3.70 -14.87 6.32
N ALA A 69 2.77 -15.31 7.19
CA ALA A 69 1.36 -14.96 7.08
C ALA A 69 1.14 -13.44 7.25
N GLY A 70 1.80 -12.81 8.22
CA GLY A 70 1.78 -11.36 8.40
C GLY A 70 2.33 -10.60 7.20
N LEU A 71 3.47 -11.02 6.64
CA LEU A 71 4.06 -10.45 5.43
C LEU A 71 3.14 -10.61 4.21
N THR A 72 2.50 -11.78 4.08
CA THR A 72 1.50 -12.04 3.02
C THR A 72 0.29 -11.11 3.15
N CYS A 73 -0.21 -10.92 4.39
CA CYS A 73 -1.30 -10.01 4.68
C CYS A 73 -0.95 -8.56 4.28
N ALA A 74 0.26 -8.11 4.64
CA ALA A 74 0.74 -6.79 4.25
C ALA A 74 0.86 -6.64 2.72
N GLY A 75 1.41 -7.66 2.04
CA GLY A 75 1.50 -7.70 0.58
C GLY A 75 0.13 -7.63 -0.11
N ALA A 76 -0.89 -8.27 0.45
CA ALA A 76 -2.27 -8.17 -0.05
C ALA A 76 -2.83 -6.74 0.09
N GLY A 77 -2.55 -6.06 1.21
CA GLY A 77 -2.89 -4.63 1.35
C GLY A 77 -2.23 -3.76 0.27
N ILE A 78 -0.93 -3.97 0.01
CA ILE A 78 -0.22 -3.27 -1.07
C ILE A 78 -0.83 -3.55 -2.45
N LYS A 79 -1.24 -4.78 -2.71
CA LYS A 79 -1.93 -5.16 -3.95
C LYS A 79 -3.26 -4.43 -4.09
N THR A 80 -4.06 -4.33 -3.03
CA THR A 80 -5.32 -3.58 -3.06
C THR A 80 -5.09 -2.09 -3.31
N ILE A 81 -4.09 -1.48 -2.65
CA ILE A 81 -3.69 -0.10 -2.92
C ILE A 81 -3.32 0.05 -4.41
N ALA A 82 -2.54 -0.88 -4.95
CA ALA A 82 -2.14 -0.88 -6.35
C ALA A 82 -3.34 -0.86 -7.30
N GLN A 83 -4.33 -1.71 -7.05
CA GLN A 83 -5.51 -1.84 -7.88
C GLN A 83 -6.36 -0.58 -7.84
N SER A 84 -6.60 -0.01 -6.65
CA SER A 84 -7.37 1.24 -6.52
C SER A 84 -6.70 2.38 -7.30
N LEU A 85 -5.39 2.56 -7.12
CA LEU A 85 -4.62 3.57 -7.84
C LEU A 85 -4.52 3.29 -9.34
N PHE A 86 -4.58 2.04 -9.78
CA PHE A 86 -4.63 1.74 -11.22
C PHE A 86 -5.96 2.20 -11.84
N THR A 87 -7.04 2.16 -11.07
CA THR A 87 -8.41 2.49 -11.53
C THR A 87 -8.82 3.97 -11.36
N GLY A 88 -7.93 4.86 -10.94
CA GLY A 88 -8.28 6.26 -10.69
C GLY A 88 -8.70 6.57 -9.25
N GLN A 89 -8.82 5.56 -8.39
CA GLN A 89 -9.33 5.70 -7.03
C GLN A 89 -8.24 6.07 -6.04
N ALA A 90 -8.64 6.71 -4.94
CA ALA A 90 -7.81 6.89 -3.76
C ALA A 90 -7.37 5.54 -3.18
N ALA A 91 -6.23 5.52 -2.49
CA ALA A 91 -5.81 4.33 -1.78
C ALA A 91 -6.78 4.07 -0.60
N PRO A 92 -7.37 2.87 -0.47
CA PRO A 92 -8.31 2.61 0.62
C PRO A 92 -7.62 2.65 1.98
N ALA A 93 -8.26 3.24 2.98
CA ALA A 93 -7.75 3.25 4.36
C ALA A 93 -7.57 1.84 4.91
N SER A 94 -8.56 0.97 4.71
CA SER A 94 -8.49 -0.43 5.12
C SER A 94 -7.29 -1.18 4.53
N ALA A 95 -6.88 -0.85 3.31
CA ALA A 95 -5.72 -1.48 2.68
C ALA A 95 -4.41 -0.99 3.30
N ARG A 96 -4.32 0.30 3.68
CA ARG A 96 -3.19 0.83 4.47
C ARG A 96 -3.13 0.20 5.87
N ASP A 97 -4.28 0.08 6.53
CA ASP A 97 -4.38 -0.54 7.85
C ASP A 97 -3.96 -2.01 7.80
N GLN A 98 -4.33 -2.71 6.72
CA GLN A 98 -3.91 -4.09 6.46
C GLN A 98 -2.39 -4.21 6.29
N VAL A 99 -1.73 -3.26 5.62
CA VAL A 99 -0.26 -3.21 5.54
C VAL A 99 0.35 -3.11 6.93
N GLN A 100 -0.12 -2.15 7.73
CA GLN A 100 0.38 -1.94 9.09
C GLN A 100 0.14 -3.17 9.98
N ALA A 101 -1.08 -3.72 9.96
CA ALA A 101 -1.45 -4.88 10.77
C ALA A 101 -0.63 -6.12 10.41
N GLY A 102 -0.44 -6.40 9.11
CA GLY A 102 0.37 -7.53 8.66
C GLY A 102 1.83 -7.43 9.08
N LEU A 103 2.43 -6.24 8.97
CA LEU A 103 3.82 -6.00 9.37
C LEU A 103 4.00 -6.10 10.89
N LEU A 104 3.04 -5.57 11.68
CA LEU A 104 3.05 -5.71 13.13
C LEU A 104 2.91 -7.17 13.56
N ALA A 105 2.00 -7.92 12.93
CA ALA A 105 1.85 -9.35 13.19
C ALA A 105 3.16 -10.12 12.91
N ALA A 106 3.86 -9.80 11.81
CA ALA A 106 5.16 -10.39 11.52
C ALA A 106 6.22 -10.02 12.56
N GLN A 107 6.20 -8.79 13.07
CA GLN A 107 7.12 -8.34 14.10
C GLN A 107 6.88 -9.09 15.41
N THR A 108 5.63 -9.18 15.85
CA THR A 108 5.26 -9.92 17.06
C THR A 108 5.68 -11.39 16.96
N ALA A 109 5.46 -12.02 15.80
CA ALA A 109 5.87 -13.41 15.58
C ALA A 109 7.40 -13.60 15.68
N LEU A 110 8.19 -12.77 14.98
CA LEU A 110 9.66 -12.87 15.04
C LEU A 110 10.26 -12.47 16.39
N ALA A 111 9.62 -11.57 17.12
CA ALA A 111 10.03 -11.19 18.47
C ALA A 111 9.75 -12.29 19.51
N GLY A 112 8.82 -13.21 19.21
CA GLY A 112 8.51 -14.36 20.06
C GLY A 112 9.58 -15.46 20.04
N ILE A 113 10.52 -15.43 19.09
CA ILE A 113 11.64 -16.37 19.02
C ILE A 113 12.66 -15.96 20.09
N THR A 114 12.55 -16.56 21.28
CA THR A 114 13.27 -16.17 22.50
C THR A 114 14.23 -17.24 23.02
N ASP A 115 14.15 -18.48 22.54
CA ASP A 115 15.00 -19.58 22.99
C ASP A 115 16.42 -19.52 22.37
N PRO A 116 17.47 -19.89 23.14
CA PRO A 116 18.83 -19.57 22.77
C PRO A 116 19.39 -20.49 21.67
N PRO A 117 20.14 -19.94 20.69
CA PRO A 117 20.33 -18.53 20.40
C PRO A 117 19.36 -18.04 19.31
N ALA A 118 18.86 -16.80 19.46
CA ALA A 118 18.45 -16.00 18.31
C ALA A 118 19.60 -16.02 17.30
N THR A 119 19.44 -16.84 16.27
CA THR A 119 20.52 -17.10 15.32
C THR A 119 20.83 -15.84 14.52
N ALA A 120 21.99 -15.80 13.86
CA ALA A 120 22.27 -14.73 12.91
C ALA A 120 21.15 -14.55 11.88
N ALA A 121 20.43 -15.63 11.53
CA ALA A 121 19.26 -15.58 10.65
C ALA A 121 18.05 -14.89 11.29
N VAL A 122 17.75 -15.14 12.57
CA VAL A 122 16.66 -14.44 13.29
C VAL A 122 16.96 -12.94 13.36
N THR A 123 18.17 -12.57 13.75
CA THR A 123 18.60 -11.16 13.80
C THR A 123 18.54 -10.50 12.42
N ALA A 124 19.01 -11.18 11.37
CA ALA A 124 18.93 -10.67 10.00
C ALA A 124 17.47 -10.46 9.55
N ALA A 125 16.58 -11.40 9.87
CA ALA A 125 15.16 -11.29 9.56
C ALA A 125 14.50 -10.12 10.30
N GLN A 126 14.80 -9.92 11.58
CA GLN A 126 14.29 -8.79 12.37
C GLN A 126 14.78 -7.43 11.84
N ASN A 127 16.06 -7.33 11.46
CA ASN A 127 16.63 -6.12 10.86
C ASN A 127 15.98 -5.80 9.51
N GLN A 128 15.79 -6.82 8.67
CA GLN A 128 15.14 -6.66 7.38
C GLN A 128 13.67 -6.28 7.55
N LEU A 129 12.97 -6.89 8.51
CA LEU A 129 11.59 -6.54 8.85
C LEU A 129 11.47 -5.09 9.35
N THR A 130 12.43 -4.60 10.14
CA THR A 130 12.45 -3.20 10.60
C THR A 130 12.51 -2.22 9.42
N THR A 131 13.33 -2.53 8.42
CA THR A 131 13.38 -1.76 7.17
C THR A 131 12.02 -1.80 6.44
N THR A 132 11.41 -2.97 6.37
CA THR A 132 10.10 -3.16 5.72
C THR A 132 8.96 -2.45 6.47
N ILE A 133 9.03 -2.37 7.79
CA ILE A 133 8.09 -1.60 8.62
C ILE A 133 8.20 -0.11 8.29
N ALA A 134 9.42 0.44 8.17
CA ALA A 134 9.62 1.82 7.77
C ALA A 134 9.04 2.11 6.37
N ASP A 135 9.23 1.19 5.42
CA ASP A 135 8.64 1.30 4.08
C ASP A 135 7.11 1.19 4.10
N GLY A 136 6.56 0.35 4.98
CA GLY A 136 5.13 0.25 5.26
C GLY A 136 4.56 1.56 5.80
N ALA A 137 5.22 2.17 6.77
CA ALA A 137 4.82 3.47 7.32
C ALA A 137 4.82 4.57 6.24
N ALA A 138 5.80 4.55 5.32
CA ALA A 138 5.83 5.48 4.20
C ALA A 138 4.65 5.27 3.22
N VAL A 139 4.21 4.03 2.99
CA VAL A 139 2.98 3.76 2.24
C VAL A 139 1.76 4.32 2.97
N VAL A 140 1.65 4.09 4.28
CA VAL A 140 0.51 4.59 5.08
C VAL A 140 0.43 6.13 5.03
N ALA A 141 1.58 6.80 5.09
CA ALA A 141 1.66 8.25 5.06
C ALA A 141 1.33 8.85 3.69
N ASP A 142 1.92 8.31 2.62
CA ASP A 142 1.96 8.97 1.31
C ASP A 142 0.92 8.45 0.31
N CYS A 143 0.38 7.24 0.52
CA CYS A 143 -0.66 6.67 -0.33
C CYS A 143 -2.04 7.01 0.19
N LYS A 144 -2.53 8.21 -0.13
CA LYS A 144 -3.90 8.64 0.17
C LYS A 144 -4.78 8.63 -1.07
#